data_AF-A0A2T6J9U9-F1
#
_entry.id   AF-A0A2T6J9U9-F1
#
_cell.length_a   1.000
_cell.length_b   1.000
_cell.length_c   1.000
_cell.angle_alpha   90.00
_cell.angle_beta   90.00
_cell.angle_gamma   90.00
#
_symmetry.space_group_name_H-M   'P 1'
#
loop_
_entity.id
_entity.type
_entity.pdbx_description
1 polymer ?
#
loop_
_entity_poly.entity_id
_entity_poly.type
_entity_poly.pdbx_seq_one_letter_code
_entity_poly.pdbx_strand_id
1 'polypeptide(L)'
;MTTNVYDSKAGVMATDSRWSHQFGSRIVYVDDAHFSKIEIFGAWAIMFAGDGVKIQQWKDWIRSGPTDFSSMPDYDGICVCIVSSATKQVRFKQPQDITKDGGYFAGSGSMHAYLCWSVNGDAKRAVESAIQADGYSGGLVKFVNLNDMSNNLSAPGPINQWRIDDVRDAVLQRGMVMNLAQNSGAPFQLSKLAANDAEVAKIQAMIASGEVAPTAPCDGMYTEWTEDQKVELKSALADVFGWSK
;
A
#
# COMPACT_ATOMS: atom_id res chain seq x y z
N MET A 1 -5.82 7.76 0.34
CA MET A 1 -4.82 7.33 -0.64
C MET A 1 -3.45 7.07 0.00
N THR A 2 -2.39 6.74 -0.75
CA THR A 2 -1.08 6.26 -0.23
C THR A 2 0.04 6.80 -1.14
N THR A 3 1.32 6.60 -0.79
CA THR A 3 2.45 6.83 -1.69
C THR A 3 3.26 5.56 -1.86
N ASN A 4 3.37 5.09 -3.09
CA ASN A 4 4.23 3.98 -3.50
C ASN A 4 5.27 4.48 -4.50
N VAL A 5 6.54 4.12 -4.29
CA VAL A 5 7.66 4.46 -5.17
C VAL A 5 8.51 3.23 -5.41
N TYR A 6 8.82 2.95 -6.68
CA TYR A 6 9.92 2.07 -7.06
C TYR A 6 10.94 2.83 -7.90
N ASP A 7 12.20 2.80 -7.48
CA ASP A 7 13.35 3.32 -8.22
C ASP A 7 14.18 2.14 -8.73
N SER A 8 14.15 1.90 -10.04
CA SER A 8 14.88 0.78 -10.66
C SER A 8 16.38 1.00 -10.78
N LYS A 9 16.85 2.25 -10.74
CA LYS A 9 18.29 2.57 -10.78
C LYS A 9 18.92 2.29 -9.43
N ALA A 10 18.27 2.76 -8.36
CA ALA A 10 18.70 2.48 -6.99
C ALA A 10 18.34 1.05 -6.56
N GLY A 11 17.33 0.43 -7.18
CA GLY A 11 16.78 -0.86 -6.77
C GLY A 11 16.05 -0.77 -5.43
N VAL A 12 15.27 0.29 -5.21
CA VAL A 12 14.59 0.53 -3.92
C VAL A 12 13.09 0.68 -4.13
N MET A 13 12.30 -0.12 -3.42
CA MET A 13 10.86 0.11 -3.22
C MET A 13 10.65 0.83 -1.90
N ALA A 14 9.77 1.83 -1.89
CA ALA A 14 9.39 2.56 -0.69
C ALA A 14 7.89 2.88 -0.68
N THR A 15 7.27 2.79 0.49
CA THR A 15 5.90 3.22 0.74
C THR A 15 5.78 4.02 2.03
N ASP A 16 4.72 4.80 2.16
CA ASP A 16 4.29 5.29 3.48
C ASP A 16 3.66 4.14 4.29
N SER A 17 3.47 4.30 5.61
CA SER A 17 2.87 3.27 6.46
C SER A 17 1.41 3.53 6.86
N ARG A 18 0.82 4.66 6.43
CA ARG A 18 -0.55 5.03 6.77
C ARG A 18 -1.56 4.09 6.11
N TRP A 19 -2.55 3.68 6.90
CA TRP A 19 -3.78 3.06 6.43
C TRP A 19 -4.94 3.99 6.77
N SER A 20 -5.88 4.16 5.85
CA SER A 20 -6.92 5.18 5.97
C SER A 20 -8.26 4.78 5.37
N HIS A 21 -9.30 5.48 5.77
CA HIS A 21 -10.62 5.44 5.16
C HIS A 21 -11.20 6.85 5.09
N GLN A 22 -11.68 7.25 3.92
CA GLN A 22 -12.29 8.56 3.72
C GLN A 22 -13.80 8.48 3.95
N PHE A 23 -14.35 9.45 4.68
CA PHE A 23 -15.79 9.62 4.85
C PHE A 23 -16.14 11.11 4.75
N GLY A 24 -16.93 11.47 3.74
CA GLY A 24 -17.17 12.88 3.41
C GLY A 24 -15.86 13.63 3.14
N SER A 25 -15.66 14.76 3.84
CA SER A 25 -14.44 15.57 3.78
C SER A 25 -13.35 15.16 4.79
N ARG A 26 -13.56 14.07 5.53
CA ARG A 26 -12.68 13.62 6.61
C ARG A 26 -12.02 12.29 6.28
N ILE A 27 -10.91 12.03 6.96
CA ILE A 27 -10.18 10.76 6.87
C ILE A 27 -10.01 10.21 8.28
N VAL A 28 -10.40 8.96 8.50
CA VAL A 28 -9.92 8.17 9.65
C VAL A 28 -8.67 7.42 9.23
N TYR A 29 -7.61 7.48 10.02
CA TYR A 29 -6.36 6.82 9.68
C TYR A 29 -5.56 6.34 10.88
N VAL A 30 -4.62 5.45 10.62
CA VAL A 30 -3.53 5.09 11.53
C VAL A 30 -2.22 5.08 10.77
N ASP A 31 -1.17 5.64 11.37
CA ASP A 31 0.09 5.87 10.67
C ASP A 31 1.02 4.66 10.64
N ASP A 32 1.00 3.79 11.63
CA ASP A 32 1.77 2.53 11.58
C ASP A 32 0.95 1.46 12.27
N ALA A 33 0.49 0.46 11.53
CA ALA A 33 -0.20 -0.71 12.07
C ALA A 33 0.61 -2.00 11.87
N HIS A 34 1.91 -1.87 11.57
CA HIS A 34 2.84 -2.94 11.23
C HIS A 34 2.50 -3.76 9.96
N PHE A 35 1.26 -3.75 9.48
CA PHE A 35 0.86 -4.36 8.21
C PHE A 35 1.46 -3.57 7.02
N SER A 36 2.50 -4.14 6.41
CA SER A 36 3.26 -3.50 5.34
C SER A 36 2.60 -3.69 3.96
N LYS A 37 2.74 -2.68 3.09
CA LYS A 37 2.24 -2.70 1.71
C LYS A 37 3.17 -3.41 0.73
N ILE A 38 4.37 -3.78 1.17
CA ILE A 38 5.34 -4.58 0.40
C ILE A 38 5.37 -5.99 0.97
N GLU A 39 5.42 -6.98 0.08
CA GLU A 39 5.67 -8.40 0.36
C GLU A 39 6.95 -8.84 -0.33
N ILE A 40 7.73 -9.69 0.33
CA ILE A 40 8.91 -10.33 -0.25
C ILE A 40 8.62 -11.82 -0.36
N PHE A 41 8.78 -12.40 -1.55
CA PHE A 41 8.64 -13.84 -1.79
C PHE A 41 9.80 -14.33 -2.66
N GLY A 42 10.69 -15.15 -2.07
CA GLY A 42 11.90 -15.61 -2.76
C GLY A 42 12.74 -14.43 -3.26
N ALA A 43 12.99 -14.40 -4.58
CA ALA A 43 13.74 -13.35 -5.27
C ALA A 43 12.84 -12.22 -5.82
N TRP A 44 11.66 -12.02 -5.24
CA TRP A 44 10.67 -11.06 -5.73
C TRP A 44 10.21 -10.13 -4.61
N ALA A 45 10.03 -8.86 -4.96
CA ALA A 45 9.35 -7.88 -4.14
C ALA A 45 8.07 -7.45 -4.84
N ILE A 46 6.98 -7.40 -4.07
CA ILE A 46 5.63 -7.12 -4.56
C ILE A 46 5.05 -5.99 -3.72
N MET A 47 4.76 -4.86 -4.34
CA MET A 47 4.24 -3.67 -3.70
C MET A 47 2.77 -3.47 -4.07
N PHE A 48 1.94 -3.24 -3.07
CA PHE A 48 0.49 -3.12 -3.19
C PHE A 48 -0.01 -1.72 -2.81
N ALA A 49 -1.14 -1.33 -3.39
CA ALA A 49 -2.01 -0.27 -2.91
C ALA A 49 -3.47 -0.66 -3.18
N GLY A 50 -4.43 0.02 -2.56
CA GLY A 50 -5.86 -0.24 -2.69
C GLY A 50 -6.51 -0.83 -1.44
N ASP A 51 -7.47 -1.73 -1.64
CA ASP A 51 -8.29 -2.33 -0.59
C ASP A 51 -7.45 -3.24 0.35
N GLY A 52 -7.49 -2.96 1.65
CA GLY A 52 -6.67 -3.67 2.62
C GLY A 52 -7.03 -5.15 2.81
N VAL A 53 -8.31 -5.52 2.65
CA VAL A 53 -8.76 -6.91 2.73
C VAL A 53 -8.28 -7.68 1.52
N LYS A 54 -8.39 -7.10 0.32
CA LYS A 54 -7.86 -7.71 -0.90
C LYS A 54 -6.34 -7.84 -0.86
N ILE A 55 -5.63 -6.81 -0.38
CA ILE A 55 -4.18 -6.89 -0.18
C ILE A 55 -3.81 -8.04 0.76
N GLN A 56 -4.56 -8.24 1.86
CA GLN A 56 -4.33 -9.39 2.72
C GLN A 56 -4.56 -10.72 1.98
N GLN A 57 -5.65 -10.86 1.22
CA GLN A 57 -5.92 -12.07 0.45
C GLN A 57 -4.78 -12.39 -0.53
N TRP A 58 -4.28 -11.37 -1.24
CA TRP A 58 -3.12 -11.51 -2.12
C TRP A 58 -1.86 -11.96 -1.39
N LYS A 59 -1.56 -11.35 -0.24
CA LYS A 59 -0.38 -11.71 0.56
C LYS A 59 -0.50 -13.13 1.13
N ASP A 60 -1.68 -13.50 1.66
CA ASP A 60 -1.95 -14.84 2.17
C ASP A 60 -1.80 -15.88 1.05
N TRP A 61 -2.36 -15.61 -0.15
CA TRP A 61 -2.22 -16.48 -1.31
C TRP A 61 -0.76 -16.62 -1.76
N ILE A 62 -0.02 -15.52 -1.93
CA ILE A 62 1.41 -15.55 -2.29
C ILE A 62 2.22 -16.38 -1.29
N ARG A 63 2.00 -16.16 0.02
CA ARG A 63 2.71 -16.87 1.09
C ARG A 63 2.40 -18.36 1.13
N SER A 64 1.23 -18.79 0.64
CA SER A 64 0.89 -20.21 0.57
C SER A 64 1.72 -20.99 -0.45
N GLY A 65 2.46 -20.31 -1.34
CA GLY A 65 3.25 -20.95 -2.39
C GLY A 65 2.38 -21.76 -3.37
N PRO A 66 1.40 -21.12 -4.03
CA PRO A 66 0.47 -21.80 -4.91
C PRO A 66 1.20 -22.53 -6.05
N THR A 67 0.53 -23.51 -6.64
CA THR A 67 1.02 -24.28 -7.80
C THR A 67 0.25 -24.00 -9.09
N ASP A 68 -0.86 -23.27 -9.00
CA ASP A 68 -1.69 -22.82 -10.12
C ASP A 68 -2.55 -21.59 -9.73
N PHE A 69 -3.37 -21.11 -10.68
CA PHE A 69 -4.21 -19.92 -10.50
C PHE A 69 -5.61 -20.20 -9.90
N SER A 70 -5.93 -21.44 -9.51
CA SER A 70 -7.31 -21.83 -9.14
C SER A 70 -7.87 -21.08 -7.93
N SER A 71 -7.00 -20.69 -6.99
CA SER A 71 -7.34 -19.95 -5.77
C SER A 71 -6.84 -18.50 -5.77
N MET A 72 -6.44 -17.99 -6.95
CA MET A 72 -5.90 -16.64 -7.08
C MET A 72 -6.96 -15.60 -6.68
N PRO A 73 -6.64 -14.63 -5.80
CA PRO A 73 -7.55 -13.57 -5.42
C PRO A 73 -7.94 -12.66 -6.60
N ASP A 74 -9.02 -11.92 -6.41
CA ASP A 74 -9.51 -10.94 -7.38
C ASP A 74 -8.57 -9.73 -7.51
N TYR A 75 -8.49 -9.17 -8.71
CA TYR A 75 -7.61 -8.05 -9.08
C TYR A 75 -8.25 -6.68 -8.81
N ASP A 76 -9.59 -6.62 -8.73
CA ASP A 76 -10.29 -5.34 -8.63
C ASP A 76 -9.94 -4.63 -7.32
N GLY A 77 -9.89 -3.30 -7.30
CA GLY A 77 -9.67 -2.57 -6.05
C GLY A 77 -8.23 -2.59 -5.54
N ILE A 78 -7.25 -3.10 -6.31
CA ILE A 78 -5.83 -3.04 -5.96
C ILE A 78 -4.95 -2.52 -7.10
N CYS A 79 -3.80 -1.99 -6.69
CA CYS A 79 -2.66 -1.67 -7.53
C CYS A 79 -1.48 -2.55 -7.12
N VAL A 80 -0.73 -3.10 -8.09
CA VAL A 80 0.39 -4.01 -7.87
C VAL A 80 1.62 -3.59 -8.68
N CYS A 81 2.80 -3.69 -8.09
CA CYS A 81 4.08 -3.64 -8.77
C CYS A 81 4.94 -4.83 -8.35
N ILE A 82 5.35 -5.67 -9.32
CA ILE A 82 6.16 -6.86 -9.12
C ILE A 82 7.54 -6.64 -9.72
N VAL A 83 8.58 -6.84 -8.91
CA VAL A 83 9.98 -6.65 -9.33
C VAL A 83 10.83 -7.83 -8.90
N SER A 84 11.70 -8.27 -9.80
CA SER A 84 12.73 -9.25 -9.48
C SER A 84 13.89 -8.57 -8.74
N SER A 85 14.30 -9.09 -7.59
CA SER A 85 15.50 -8.61 -6.90
C SER A 85 16.78 -8.90 -7.69
N ALA A 86 16.80 -9.98 -8.48
CA ALA A 86 17.95 -10.37 -9.28
C ALA A 86 18.26 -9.38 -10.42
N THR A 87 17.22 -8.90 -11.12
CA THR A 87 17.40 -8.03 -12.29
C THR A 87 17.02 -6.58 -12.03
N LYS A 88 16.30 -6.30 -10.93
CA LYS A 88 15.70 -4.99 -10.61
C LYS A 88 14.75 -4.50 -11.70
N GLN A 89 14.29 -5.40 -12.57
CA GLN A 89 13.33 -5.08 -13.62
C GLN A 89 11.91 -5.29 -13.12
N VAL A 90 11.04 -4.35 -13.47
CA VAL A 90 9.60 -4.49 -13.26
C VAL A 90 9.09 -5.58 -14.18
N ARG A 91 8.51 -6.62 -13.60
CA ARG A 91 7.90 -7.72 -14.33
C ARG A 91 6.41 -7.51 -14.58
N PHE A 92 5.76 -6.77 -13.68
CA PHE A 92 4.38 -6.34 -13.80
C PHE A 92 4.16 -5.04 -13.04
N LYS A 93 3.32 -4.16 -13.57
CA LYS A 93 2.85 -2.95 -12.88
C LYS A 93 1.46 -2.59 -13.37
N GLN A 94 0.48 -2.51 -12.48
CA GLN A 94 -0.81 -1.90 -12.77
C GLN A 94 -1.54 -1.48 -11.51
N PRO A 95 -2.25 -0.36 -11.53
CA PRO A 95 -1.94 0.87 -12.28
C PRO A 95 -0.81 1.68 -11.63
N GLN A 96 -0.10 2.45 -12.44
CA GLN A 96 0.92 3.41 -11.99
C GLN A 96 0.53 4.78 -12.53
N ASP A 97 0.56 5.79 -11.66
CA ASP A 97 0.17 7.16 -12.05
C ASP A 97 1.28 7.81 -12.87
N ILE A 98 2.55 7.54 -12.52
CA ILE A 98 3.71 8.11 -13.20
C ILE A 98 4.75 7.00 -13.41
N THR A 99 5.21 6.85 -14.66
CA THR A 99 6.40 6.06 -15.00
C THR A 99 7.37 6.97 -15.74
N LYS A 100 8.59 7.15 -15.22
CA LYS A 100 9.62 7.96 -15.90
C LYS A 100 11.04 7.58 -15.49
N ASP A 101 11.91 7.36 -16.47
CA ASP A 101 13.36 7.18 -16.30
C ASP A 101 13.77 6.11 -15.26
N GLY A 102 12.96 5.05 -15.13
CA GLY A 102 13.16 3.98 -14.14
C GLY A 102 12.48 4.21 -12.77
N GLY A 103 11.82 5.35 -12.59
CA GLY A 103 10.92 5.62 -11.46
C GLY A 103 9.48 5.22 -11.77
N TYR A 104 8.82 4.59 -10.81
CA TYR A 104 7.42 4.17 -10.86
C TYR A 104 6.71 4.66 -9.60
N PHE A 105 5.60 5.37 -9.78
CA PHE A 105 4.91 6.05 -8.70
C PHE A 105 3.42 5.77 -8.78
N ALA A 106 2.82 5.45 -7.63
CA ALA A 106 1.38 5.20 -7.51
C ALA A 106 0.80 5.73 -6.19
N GLY A 107 -0.47 6.08 -6.22
CA GLY A 107 -1.24 6.64 -5.11
C GLY A 107 -1.25 8.16 -5.09
N SER A 108 -2.05 8.77 -4.21
CA SER A 108 -2.25 10.24 -4.14
C SER A 108 -0.97 11.05 -4.06
N GLY A 109 0.03 10.55 -3.35
CA GLY A 109 1.29 11.25 -3.19
C GLY A 109 2.25 11.07 -4.36
N SER A 110 1.87 10.35 -5.43
CA SER A 110 2.73 10.01 -6.56
C SER A 110 3.35 11.24 -7.22
N MET A 111 2.59 12.31 -7.42
CA MET A 111 3.12 13.56 -8.01
C MET A 111 4.15 14.22 -7.10
N HIS A 112 3.87 14.33 -5.80
CA HIS A 112 4.80 14.92 -4.82
C HIS A 112 6.09 14.10 -4.72
N ALA A 113 5.95 12.77 -4.69
CA ALA A 113 7.07 11.84 -4.69
C ALA A 113 7.89 11.95 -5.98
N TYR A 114 7.26 11.97 -7.14
CA TYR A 114 7.93 12.09 -8.43
C TYR A 114 8.73 13.39 -8.54
N LEU A 115 8.16 14.53 -8.14
CA LEU A 115 8.87 15.81 -8.17
C LEU A 115 10.14 15.77 -7.30
N CYS A 116 10.03 15.24 -6.08
CA CYS A 116 11.19 15.06 -5.21
C CYS A 116 12.23 14.08 -5.80
N TRP A 117 11.77 12.92 -6.26
CA TRP A 117 12.63 11.89 -6.83
C TRP A 117 13.36 12.38 -8.08
N SER A 118 12.68 13.13 -8.96
CA SER A 118 13.27 13.61 -10.23
C SER A 118 14.51 14.49 -10.03
N VAL A 119 14.65 15.11 -8.86
CA VAL A 119 15.79 15.94 -8.48
C VAL A 119 16.83 15.15 -7.68
N ASN A 120 16.41 14.20 -6.84
CA ASN A 120 17.27 13.57 -5.83
C ASN A 120 17.65 12.11 -6.14
N GLY A 121 16.88 11.40 -6.97
CA GLY A 121 17.10 9.97 -7.26
C GLY A 121 17.02 9.07 -6.03
N ASP A 122 16.14 9.39 -5.07
CA ASP A 122 15.99 8.63 -3.82
C ASP A 122 14.51 8.35 -3.53
N ALA A 123 14.13 7.07 -3.62
CA ALA A 123 12.76 6.61 -3.38
C ALA A 123 12.27 6.86 -1.94
N LYS A 124 13.15 6.71 -0.94
CA LYS A 124 12.75 6.90 0.47
C LYS A 124 12.48 8.37 0.74
N ARG A 125 13.39 9.24 0.31
CA ARG A 125 13.22 10.70 0.42
C ARG A 125 11.99 11.20 -0.35
N ALA A 126 11.68 10.59 -1.49
CA ALA A 126 10.49 10.91 -2.26
C ALA A 126 9.20 10.63 -1.46
N VAL A 127 9.12 9.49 -0.76
CA VAL A 127 8.00 9.18 0.12
C VAL A 127 7.94 10.14 1.31
N GLU A 128 9.08 10.46 1.93
CA GLU A 128 9.13 11.46 3.03
C GLU A 128 8.58 12.81 2.59
N SER A 129 8.93 13.25 1.38
CA SER A 129 8.40 14.48 0.80
C SER A 129 6.91 14.42 0.53
N ALA A 130 6.40 13.28 0.06
CA ALA A 130 4.97 13.10 -0.20
C ALA A 130 4.14 13.12 1.08
N ILE A 131 4.65 12.52 2.17
CA ILE A 131 4.01 12.54 3.50
C ILE A 131 3.76 13.97 4.00
N GLN A 132 4.60 14.94 3.64
CA GLN A 132 4.42 16.34 4.05
C GLN A 132 3.32 17.08 3.28
N ALA A 133 2.95 16.59 2.10
CA ALA A 133 2.07 17.30 1.17
C ALA A 133 0.74 16.58 0.92
N ASP A 134 0.71 15.27 1.06
CA ASP A 134 -0.47 14.44 0.84
C ASP A 134 -1.06 13.97 2.18
N GLY A 135 -2.27 14.47 2.51
CA GLY A 135 -2.99 14.11 3.73
C GLY A 135 -3.34 12.62 3.86
N TYR A 136 -3.23 11.86 2.78
CA TYR A 136 -3.43 10.42 2.84
C TYR A 136 -2.16 9.58 3.01
N SER A 137 -0.99 10.19 2.84
CA SER A 137 0.29 9.52 3.09
C SER A 137 0.80 9.89 4.48
N GLY A 138 1.35 8.94 5.22
CA GLY A 138 1.77 9.22 6.59
C GLY A 138 2.61 8.15 7.26
N GLY A 139 2.96 8.44 8.51
CA GLY A 139 3.77 7.57 9.34
C GLY A 139 5.23 7.47 8.90
N LEU A 140 5.75 6.25 8.90
CA LEU A 140 7.13 5.92 8.60
C LEU A 140 7.27 5.47 7.15
N VAL A 141 8.43 5.73 6.55
CA VAL A 141 8.79 5.12 5.27
C VAL A 141 9.13 3.66 5.48
N LYS A 142 8.38 2.77 4.84
CA LYS A 142 8.69 1.34 4.72
C LYS A 142 9.40 1.09 3.40
N PHE A 143 10.45 0.28 3.40
CA PHE A 143 11.25 0.07 2.19
C PHE A 143 11.81 -1.34 2.08
N VAL A 144 12.17 -1.71 0.85
CA VAL A 144 13.00 -2.86 0.50
C VAL A 144 14.08 -2.40 -0.47
N ASN A 145 15.34 -2.67 -0.15
CA ASN A 145 16.48 -2.51 -1.04
C ASN A 145 16.76 -3.84 -1.74
N LEU A 146 16.57 -3.89 -3.04
CA LEU A 146 16.72 -5.10 -3.86
C LEU A 146 18.19 -5.50 -4.10
N ASN A 147 19.16 -4.62 -3.79
CA ASN A 147 20.58 -4.94 -3.97
C ASN A 147 21.07 -5.95 -2.93
N ASP A 148 20.62 -5.80 -1.69
CA ASP A 148 21.10 -6.56 -0.52
C ASP A 148 19.94 -7.16 0.31
N MET A 149 18.70 -6.99 -0.15
CA MET A 149 17.47 -7.37 0.53
C MET A 149 17.27 -6.70 1.91
N SER A 150 18.06 -5.68 2.24
CA SER A 150 17.86 -4.90 3.47
C SER A 150 16.50 -4.19 3.42
N ASN A 151 15.78 -4.23 4.53
CA ASN A 151 14.43 -3.71 4.60
C ASN A 151 14.07 -3.37 6.06
N ASN A 152 13.02 -2.58 6.25
CA ASN A 152 12.44 -2.27 7.55
C ASN A 152 10.95 -2.67 7.62
N LEU A 153 10.56 -3.66 6.81
CA LEU A 153 9.22 -4.22 6.87
C LEU A 153 9.03 -4.90 8.22
N SER A 154 7.81 -4.85 8.75
CA SER A 154 7.52 -5.60 9.97
C SER A 154 7.66 -7.09 9.65
N ALA A 155 8.59 -7.76 10.31
CA ALA A 155 8.82 -9.19 10.08
C ALA A 155 7.50 -9.96 10.30
N PRO A 156 7.09 -10.85 9.38
CA PRO A 156 6.09 -11.85 9.71
C PRO A 156 6.71 -12.74 10.79
N GLY A 157 6.27 -12.57 12.03
CA GLY A 157 6.71 -13.46 13.11
C GLY A 157 6.20 -14.88 12.84
N PRO A 158 6.90 -15.93 13.31
CA PRO A 158 6.47 -17.32 13.15
C PRO A 158 5.13 -17.64 13.84
N ILE A 159 4.62 -16.73 14.69
CA ILE A 159 3.41 -16.92 15.50
C ILE A 159 2.34 -15.87 15.14
N ASN A 160 2.73 -14.65 14.75
CA ASN A 160 1.80 -13.55 14.43
C ASN A 160 2.25 -12.86 13.15
N GLN A 161 1.62 -13.20 12.02
CA GLN A 161 1.68 -12.36 10.82
C GLN A 161 0.76 -11.17 11.06
N TRP A 162 1.24 -9.94 10.82
CA TRP A 162 0.38 -8.76 10.85
C TRP A 162 -0.68 -8.85 9.73
N ARG A 163 -1.92 -8.58 10.09
CA ARG A 163 -3.14 -8.69 9.27
C ARG A 163 -3.86 -7.35 9.19
N ILE A 164 -4.80 -7.25 8.27
CA ILE A 164 -5.71 -6.12 8.13
C ILE A 164 -6.59 -5.96 9.38
N ASP A 165 -6.87 -7.04 10.10
CA ASP A 165 -7.55 -6.99 11.40
C ASP A 165 -6.71 -6.23 12.44
N ASP A 166 -5.38 -6.37 12.45
CA ASP A 166 -4.51 -5.59 13.34
C ASP A 166 -4.54 -4.10 12.98
N VAL A 167 -4.74 -3.77 11.70
CA VAL A 167 -4.92 -2.39 11.25
C VAL A 167 -6.25 -1.83 11.74
N ARG A 168 -7.34 -2.60 11.62
CA ARG A 168 -8.64 -2.24 12.19
C ARG A 168 -8.51 -1.97 13.69
N ASP A 169 -7.91 -2.88 14.43
CA ASP A 169 -7.76 -2.76 15.88
C ASP A 169 -6.90 -1.54 16.25
N ALA A 170 -5.83 -1.28 15.49
CA ALA A 170 -5.02 -0.09 15.66
C ALA A 170 -5.79 1.21 15.37
N VAL A 171 -6.65 1.24 14.36
CA VAL A 171 -7.54 2.39 14.08
C VAL A 171 -8.52 2.61 15.24
N LEU A 172 -9.10 1.57 15.80
CA LEU A 172 -10.05 1.70 16.92
C LEU A 172 -9.38 2.18 18.21
N GLN A 173 -8.15 1.75 18.46
CA GLN A 173 -7.41 2.09 19.69
C GLN A 173 -6.75 3.47 19.64
N ARG A 174 -6.13 3.80 18.50
CA ARG A 174 -5.25 4.98 18.35
C ARG A 174 -5.39 5.69 17.01
N GLY A 175 -6.47 5.40 16.28
CA GLY A 175 -6.78 6.10 15.04
C GLY A 175 -7.01 7.58 15.26
N MET A 176 -6.72 8.33 14.22
CA MET A 176 -6.83 9.77 14.16
C MET A 176 -7.83 10.17 13.07
N VAL A 177 -8.43 11.33 13.22
CA VAL A 177 -9.36 11.92 12.27
C VAL A 177 -8.82 13.27 11.84
N MET A 178 -8.73 13.50 10.54
CA MET A 178 -8.38 14.80 9.95
C MET A 178 -9.45 15.26 8.96
N ASN A 179 -9.55 16.56 8.75
CA ASN A 179 -10.43 17.16 7.75
C ASN A 179 -9.59 17.65 6.56
N LEU A 180 -9.82 17.11 5.37
CA LEU A 180 -9.10 17.46 4.16
C LEU A 180 -9.40 18.87 3.66
N ALA A 181 -10.58 19.42 3.97
CA ALA A 181 -10.93 20.78 3.60
C ALA A 181 -10.18 21.82 4.44
N GLN A 182 -9.63 21.42 5.59
CA GLN A 182 -8.86 22.27 6.49
C GLN A 182 -7.40 21.84 6.47
N ASN A 183 -6.63 22.36 5.50
CA ASN A 183 -5.20 22.11 5.30
C ASN A 183 -4.28 22.47 6.51
N SER A 184 -4.84 22.85 7.66
CA SER A 184 -4.11 23.36 8.82
C SER A 184 -4.66 22.90 10.18
N GLY A 185 -5.65 21.99 10.21
CA GLY A 185 -6.19 21.47 11.47
C GLY A 185 -5.32 20.35 12.04
N ALA A 186 -4.94 20.43 13.32
CA ALA A 186 -4.34 19.29 14.01
C ALA A 186 -5.35 18.11 14.02
N PRO A 187 -4.90 16.87 13.78
CA PRO A 187 -5.79 15.72 13.79
C PRO A 187 -6.33 15.44 15.20
N PHE A 188 -7.55 14.91 15.28
CA PHE A 188 -8.21 14.54 16.52
C PHE A 188 -8.16 13.02 16.74
N GLN A 189 -8.07 12.58 17.99
CA GLN A 189 -8.18 11.15 18.29
C GLN A 189 -9.60 10.65 17.99
N LEU A 190 -9.73 9.54 17.25
CA LEU A 190 -11.00 8.99 16.78
C LEU A 190 -12.00 8.81 17.93
N SER A 191 -11.58 8.13 19.00
CA SER A 191 -12.43 7.84 20.16
C SER A 191 -12.94 9.10 20.87
N LYS A 192 -12.14 10.16 20.94
CA LYS A 192 -12.53 11.43 21.57
C LYS A 192 -13.52 12.22 20.72
N LEU A 193 -13.33 12.22 19.40
CA LEU A 193 -14.22 12.91 18.48
C LEU A 193 -15.56 12.17 18.34
N ALA A 194 -15.53 10.84 18.26
CA ALA A 194 -16.72 10.00 18.18
C ALA A 194 -17.69 10.19 19.37
N ALA A 195 -17.17 10.52 20.56
CA ALA A 195 -17.99 10.79 21.73
C ALA A 195 -18.93 12.01 21.57
N ASN A 196 -18.62 12.91 20.62
CA ASN A 196 -19.34 14.17 20.45
C ASN A 196 -19.82 14.42 18.99
N ASP A 197 -19.46 13.55 18.05
CA ASP A 197 -19.80 13.68 16.63
C ASP A 197 -20.42 12.37 16.12
N ALA A 198 -21.71 12.43 15.80
CA ALA A 198 -22.50 11.24 15.42
C ALA A 198 -22.04 10.59 14.11
N GLU A 199 -21.51 11.37 13.16
CA GLU A 199 -20.96 10.81 11.92
C GLU A 199 -19.67 10.05 12.20
N VAL A 200 -18.83 10.58 13.09
CA VAL A 200 -17.58 9.93 13.51
C VAL A 200 -17.86 8.68 14.36
N ALA A 201 -18.89 8.70 15.20
CA ALA A 201 -19.34 7.52 15.92
C ALA A 201 -19.84 6.43 14.96
N LYS A 202 -20.57 6.81 13.91
CA LYS A 202 -21.04 5.87 12.88
C LYS A 202 -19.88 5.21 12.14
N ILE A 203 -18.90 5.98 11.65
CA ILE A 203 -17.76 5.38 10.94
C ILE A 203 -16.90 4.52 11.86
N GLN A 204 -16.73 4.90 13.14
CA GLN A 204 -16.06 4.07 14.13
C GLN A 204 -16.77 2.72 14.31
N ALA A 205 -18.11 2.72 14.39
CA ALA A 205 -18.91 1.50 14.50
C ALA A 205 -18.80 0.61 13.24
N MET A 206 -18.80 1.20 12.03
CA MET A 206 -18.62 0.48 10.77
C MET A 206 -17.22 -0.15 10.65
N ILE A 207 -16.19 0.54 11.14
CA ILE A 207 -14.84 -0.03 11.23
C ILE A 207 -14.81 -1.17 12.24
N ALA A 208 -15.45 -1.00 13.41
CA ALA A 208 -15.50 -2.02 14.45
C ALA A 208 -16.25 -3.30 14.03
N SER A 209 -17.31 -3.17 13.22
CA SER A 209 -18.05 -4.31 12.67
C SER A 209 -17.35 -4.99 11.49
N GLY A 210 -16.33 -4.35 10.91
CA GLY A 210 -15.69 -4.79 9.68
C GLY A 210 -16.48 -4.47 8.40
N GLU A 211 -17.56 -3.71 8.49
CA GLU A 211 -18.29 -3.20 7.32
C GLU A 211 -17.39 -2.30 6.45
N VAL A 212 -16.47 -1.58 7.09
CA VAL A 212 -15.47 -0.74 6.44
C VAL A 212 -14.08 -1.19 6.83
N ALA A 213 -13.27 -1.53 5.85
CA ALA A 213 -11.85 -1.82 6.05
C ALA A 213 -10.99 -0.57 5.85
N PRO A 214 -9.90 -0.42 6.63
CA PRO A 214 -8.82 0.50 6.28
C PRO A 214 -8.22 0.11 4.93
N THR A 215 -7.83 1.12 4.16
CA THR A 215 -7.30 0.96 2.80
C THR A 215 -5.99 1.72 2.65
N ALA A 216 -5.27 1.46 1.56
CA ALA A 216 -4.13 2.23 1.09
C ALA A 216 -4.49 2.87 -0.26
N PRO A 217 -5.42 3.84 -0.32
CA PRO A 217 -6.12 4.12 -1.59
C PRO A 217 -5.16 4.55 -2.72
N CYS A 218 -5.44 4.12 -3.95
CA CYS A 218 -4.75 4.56 -5.16
C CYS A 218 -5.81 4.87 -6.20
N ASP A 219 -5.62 5.89 -7.05
CA ASP A 219 -6.64 6.28 -8.04
C ASP A 219 -7.04 5.10 -8.93
N GLY A 220 -6.05 4.30 -9.33
CA GLY A 220 -6.33 3.18 -10.20
C GLY A 220 -6.98 1.95 -9.53
N MET A 221 -7.25 1.98 -8.21
CA MET A 221 -8.11 0.95 -7.58
C MET A 221 -9.56 0.98 -8.11
N TYR A 222 -9.97 2.10 -8.71
CA TYR A 222 -11.30 2.29 -9.31
C TYR A 222 -11.34 1.99 -10.82
N THR A 223 -10.22 1.55 -11.39
CA THR A 223 -10.11 1.22 -12.81
C THR A 223 -10.22 -0.28 -13.01
N GLU A 224 -11.11 -0.71 -13.89
CA GLU A 224 -11.23 -2.12 -14.27
C GLU A 224 -9.99 -2.55 -15.07
N TRP A 225 -9.47 -3.73 -14.76
CA TRP A 225 -8.32 -4.28 -15.47
C TRP A 225 -8.74 -4.88 -16.81
N THR A 226 -7.98 -4.59 -17.86
CA THR A 226 -8.16 -5.21 -19.18
C THR A 226 -7.74 -6.69 -19.16
N GLU A 227 -8.25 -7.47 -20.12
CA GLU A 227 -7.84 -8.88 -20.25
C GLU A 227 -6.33 -9.04 -20.47
N ASP A 228 -5.71 -8.13 -21.23
CA ASP A 228 -4.25 -8.14 -21.44
C ASP A 228 -3.49 -7.94 -20.13
N GLN A 229 -3.97 -7.05 -19.25
CA GLN A 229 -3.37 -6.84 -17.93
C GLN A 229 -3.51 -8.09 -17.04
N LYS A 230 -4.67 -8.76 -17.09
CA LYS A 230 -4.90 -10.02 -16.35
C LYS A 230 -3.98 -11.13 -16.85
N VAL A 231 -3.78 -11.24 -18.16
CA VAL A 231 -2.83 -12.20 -18.78
C VAL A 231 -1.38 -11.89 -18.40
N GLU A 232 -0.99 -10.61 -18.44
CA GLU A 232 0.35 -10.17 -18.07
C GLU A 232 0.66 -10.45 -16.60
N LEU A 233 -0.30 -10.19 -15.69
CA LEU A 233 -0.17 -10.52 -14.28
C LEU A 233 0.03 -12.02 -14.07
N LYS A 234 -0.81 -12.86 -14.69
CA LYS A 234 -0.66 -14.32 -14.58
C LYS A 234 0.71 -14.78 -15.08
N SER A 235 1.18 -14.22 -16.19
CA SER A 235 2.53 -14.50 -16.69
C SER A 235 3.63 -14.07 -15.71
N ALA A 236 3.49 -12.92 -15.06
CA ALA A 236 4.43 -12.46 -14.04
C ALA A 236 4.43 -13.36 -12.80
N LEU A 237 3.24 -13.79 -12.34
CA LEU A 237 3.09 -14.68 -11.19
C LEU A 237 3.65 -16.08 -11.47
N ALA A 238 3.49 -16.60 -12.69
CA ALA A 238 4.15 -17.85 -13.09
C ALA A 238 5.67 -17.76 -12.93
N ASP A 239 6.28 -16.62 -13.28
CA ASP A 239 7.71 -16.38 -13.06
C ASP A 239 8.04 -16.25 -11.55
N VAL A 240 7.16 -15.61 -10.76
CA VAL A 240 7.31 -15.50 -9.29
C VAL A 240 7.38 -16.86 -8.61
N PHE A 241 6.49 -17.77 -8.99
CA PHE A 241 6.38 -19.09 -8.39
C PHE A 241 7.21 -20.18 -9.09
N GLY A 242 7.88 -19.83 -10.19
CA GLY A 242 8.69 -20.78 -10.96
C GLY A 242 7.85 -21.87 -11.64
N TRP A 243 6.60 -21.57 -11.98
CA TRP A 243 5.77 -22.48 -12.75
C TRP A 243 6.33 -22.53 -14.18
N SER A 244 6.95 -23.65 -14.52
CA SER A 244 7.50 -23.91 -15.85
C SER A 244 6.47 -23.63 -16.95
N LYS A 245 6.90 -22.93 -18.00
CA LYS A 245 6.13 -22.76 -19.25
C LYS A 245 6.00 -24.06 -20.02
#